data_AF-A0A8I2G0M4-F1
#
_entry.id   AF-A0A8I2G0M4-F1
#
_cell.length_a   1.000
_cell.length_b   1.000
_cell.length_c   1.000
_cell.angle_alpha   90.00
_cell.angle_beta   90.00
_cell.angle_gamma   90.00
#
_symmetry.space_group_name_H-M   'P 1'
#
loop_
_entity.id
_entity.type
_entity.pdbx_description
1 polymer ?
#
loop_
_entity_poly.entity_id
_entity_poly.type
_entity_poly.pdbx_seq_one_letter_code
_entity_poly.pdbx_strand_id
1 'polypeptide(L)'
;IGVPFGRAINPISGTNWEGTGIKPDIEVPQEEAFDTAYKLAVKNLLAKTTTPEEKRRLERDINIGGYRLLGRKKVKEAIKLFK
;
A
#
# COMPACT_ATOMS: atom_id res chain seq x y z
N ILE A 1 -39.88 -12.03 -5.11
CA ILE A 1 -38.91 -11.67 -4.04
C ILE A 1 -38.13 -12.94 -3.70
N GLY A 2 -36.81 -12.92 -3.80
CA GLY A 2 -35.95 -14.04 -3.44
C GLY A 2 -35.19 -13.72 -2.16
N VAL A 3 -35.23 -14.63 -1.19
CA VAL A 3 -34.44 -14.53 0.04
C VAL A 3 -33.15 -15.33 -0.17
N PRO A 4 -31.96 -14.75 0.03
CA PRO A 4 -30.72 -15.49 -0.05
C PRO A 4 -30.66 -16.55 1.06
N PHE A 5 -30.36 -17.80 0.70
CA PHE A 5 -30.31 -18.95 1.62
C PHE A 5 -28.88 -19.44 1.92
N GLY A 6 -27.87 -18.84 1.27
CA GLY A 6 -26.46 -19.19 1.46
C GLY A 6 -25.67 -18.03 2.08
N ARG A 7 -24.64 -18.37 2.86
CA ARG A 7 -23.65 -17.41 3.38
C ARG A 7 -22.25 -17.84 2.96
N ALA A 8 -21.45 -16.88 2.50
CA ALA A 8 -20.04 -17.12 2.20
C ALA A 8 -19.24 -17.17 3.51
N ILE A 9 -18.67 -18.33 3.82
CA ILE A 9 -17.71 -18.50 4.92
C ILE A 9 -16.34 -18.69 4.30
N ASN A 10 -15.38 -17.85 4.70
CA ASN A 10 -14.02 -18.00 4.25
C ASN A 10 -13.36 -19.21 4.95
N PRO A 11 -12.74 -20.14 4.20
CA PRO A 11 -12.20 -21.38 4.78
C PRO A 11 -10.93 -21.17 5.62
N ILE A 12 -10.28 -20.00 5.54
CA ILE A 12 -9.05 -19.69 6.28
C ILE A 12 -9.40 -19.04 7.62
N SER A 13 -10.28 -18.04 7.61
CA SER A 13 -10.68 -17.26 8.79
C SER A 13 -11.90 -17.81 9.51
N GLY A 14 -12.64 -18.74 8.91
CA GLY A 14 -13.83 -19.36 9.50
C GLY A 14 -15.03 -18.41 9.68
N THR A 15 -14.96 -17.19 9.15
CA THR A 15 -15.97 -16.14 9.32
C THR A 15 -16.54 -15.68 7.98
N ASN A 16 -17.68 -14.99 8.02
CA ASN A 16 -18.15 -14.16 6.91
C ASN A 16 -17.47 -12.78 7.00
N TRP A 17 -17.07 -12.23 5.86
CA TRP A 17 -16.44 -10.90 5.79
C TRP A 17 -17.43 -9.78 5.49
N GLU A 18 -18.71 -10.14 5.34
CA GLU A 18 -19.77 -9.17 5.12
C GLU A 18 -19.90 -8.25 6.34
N GLY A 19 -19.71 -6.94 6.13
CA GLY A 19 -19.80 -5.92 7.18
C GLY A 19 -18.60 -5.84 8.14
N THR A 20 -17.73 -6.85 8.18
CA THR A 20 -16.55 -6.92 9.08
C THR A 20 -15.22 -6.82 8.35
N GLY A 21 -15.16 -7.26 7.09
CA GLY A 21 -13.93 -7.32 6.30
C GLY A 21 -12.99 -8.45 6.72
N ILE A 22 -11.78 -8.42 6.17
CA ILE A 22 -10.69 -9.34 6.51
C ILE A 22 -9.64 -8.59 7.34
N LYS A 23 -9.02 -9.29 8.29
CA LYS A 23 -7.82 -8.80 8.95
C LYS A 23 -6.68 -8.63 7.92
N PRO A 24 -6.04 -7.45 7.81
CA PRO A 24 -4.94 -7.24 6.88
C PRO A 24 -3.68 -8.00 7.33
N ASP A 25 -2.89 -8.48 6.37
CA ASP A 25 -1.60 -9.13 6.65
C ASP A 25 -0.58 -8.16 7.28
N ILE A 26 -0.72 -6.88 6.98
CA ILE A 26 0.09 -5.79 7.51
C ILE A 26 -0.87 -4.77 8.13
N GLU A 27 -0.93 -4.76 9.46
CA GLU A 27 -1.78 -3.83 10.19
C GLU A 27 -1.18 -2.41 10.12
N VAL A 28 -1.90 -1.51 9.48
CA VAL A 28 -1.62 -0.07 9.45
C VAL A 28 -2.93 0.73 9.49
N PRO A 29 -2.91 1.99 9.98
CA PRO A 29 -4.07 2.87 9.89
C PRO A 29 -4.57 3.01 8.45
N GLN A 30 -5.89 3.20 8.29
CA GLN A 30 -6.52 3.26 6.96
C GLN A 30 -5.92 4.39 6.11
N GLU A 31 -5.59 5.52 6.73
CA GLU A 31 -5.00 6.70 6.09
C GLU A 31 -3.58 6.41 5.56
N GLU A 32 -2.88 5.44 6.16
CA GLU A 32 -1.51 5.06 5.83
C GLU A 32 -1.43 3.80 4.95
N ALA A 33 -2.56 3.13 4.71
CA ALA A 33 -2.62 1.87 3.99
C ALA A 33 -2.05 1.97 2.58
N PHE A 34 -2.41 3.03 1.85
CA PHE A 34 -1.89 3.25 0.50
C PHE A 34 -0.38 3.48 0.51
N ASP A 35 0.10 4.36 1.39
CA ASP A 35 1.53 4.71 1.48
C ASP A 35 2.38 3.49 1.85
N THR A 36 1.88 2.67 2.77
CA THR A 36 2.55 1.43 3.20
C THR A 36 2.60 0.41 2.07
N ALA A 37 1.46 0.16 1.41
CA ALA A 37 1.38 -0.77 0.29
C ALA A 37 2.31 -0.35 -0.87
N TYR A 38 2.34 0.95 -1.20
CA TYR A 38 3.18 1.48 -2.26
C TYR A 38 4.68 1.31 -1.93
N LYS A 39 5.10 1.68 -0.71
CA LYS A 39 6.50 1.52 -0.28
C LYS A 39 6.95 0.06 -0.35
N LEU A 40 6.11 -0.86 0.12
CA LEU A 40 6.41 -2.29 0.09
C LEU A 40 6.50 -2.83 -1.34
N ALA A 41 5.58 -2.42 -2.22
CA ALA A 41 5.60 -2.83 -3.62
C ALA A 41 6.89 -2.38 -4.31
N VAL A 42 7.31 -1.12 -4.14
CA VAL A 42 8.54 -0.63 -4.79
C VAL A 42 9.80 -1.25 -4.16
N LYS A 43 9.83 -1.46 -2.84
CA LYS A 43 10.92 -2.20 -2.18
C LYS A 43 11.08 -3.62 -2.76
N ASN A 44 9.96 -4.30 -2.98
CA ASN A 44 9.96 -5.63 -3.60
C ASN A 44 10.45 -5.61 -5.05
N LEU A 45 10.12 -4.56 -5.81
CA LEU A 45 10.65 -4.39 -7.16
C LEU A 45 12.17 -4.14 -7.13
N LEU A 46 12.64 -3.24 -6.28
CA LEU A 46 14.07 -2.96 -6.11
C LEU A 46 14.89 -4.21 -5.76
N ALA A 47 14.33 -5.10 -4.94
CA ALA A 47 14.98 -6.36 -4.58
C ALA A 47 15.06 -7.35 -5.76
N LYS A 48 14.14 -7.26 -6.73
CA LYS A 48 14.07 -8.14 -7.90
C LYS A 48 14.76 -7.57 -9.14
N THR A 49 14.98 -6.26 -9.18
CA THR A 49 15.59 -5.58 -10.32
C THR A 49 17.11 -5.76 -10.31
N THR A 50 17.64 -6.32 -11.40
CA THR A 50 19.08 -6.54 -11.60
C THR A 50 19.74 -5.40 -12.38
N THR A 51 18.95 -4.62 -13.12
CA THR A 51 19.43 -3.56 -14.00
C THR A 51 19.71 -2.27 -13.21
N PRO A 52 20.92 -1.68 -13.31
CA PRO A 52 21.25 -0.45 -12.58
C PRO A 52 20.37 0.76 -12.93
N GLU A 53 19.85 0.83 -14.16
CA GLU A 53 19.00 1.93 -14.63
C GLU A 53 17.58 1.87 -14.06
N GLU A 54 16.97 0.69 -14.07
CA GLU A 54 15.66 0.46 -13.46
C GLU A 54 15.71 0.65 -11.95
N LYS A 55 16.80 0.22 -11.30
CA LYS A 55 17.01 0.45 -9.87
C LYS A 55 17.05 1.94 -9.54
N ARG A 56 17.81 2.73 -10.30
CA ARG A 56 17.87 4.20 -10.15
C ARG A 56 16.52 4.87 -10.40
N ARG A 57 15.73 4.36 -11.36
CA ARG A 57 14.37 4.85 -11.63
C ARG A 57 13.43 4.59 -10.45
N LEU A 58 13.43 3.37 -9.92
CA LEU A 58 12.61 2.98 -8.78
C LEU A 58 13.01 3.73 -7.50
N GLU A 59 14.31 3.93 -7.26
CA GLU A 59 14.81 4.78 -6.16
C GLU A 59 14.34 6.24 -6.30
N ARG A 60 14.33 6.77 -7.53
CA ARG A 60 13.79 8.08 -7.84
C ARG A 60 12.27 8.12 -7.66
N ASP A 61 11.54 7.09 -8.05
CA ASP A 61 10.08 7.02 -7.95
C ASP A 61 9.61 6.85 -6.49
N ILE A 62 10.38 6.20 -5.62
CA ILE A 62 10.14 6.27 -4.16
C ILE A 62 10.25 7.72 -3.69
N ASN A 63 11.31 8.41 -4.10
CA ASN A 63 11.56 9.79 -3.67
C ASN A 63 10.54 10.77 -4.26
N ILE A 64 10.19 10.67 -5.56
CA ILE A 64 9.27 11.58 -6.28
C ILE A 64 7.80 11.18 -6.09
N GLY A 65 7.49 9.90 -6.11
CA GLY A 65 6.18 9.35 -5.78
C GLY A 65 5.78 9.73 -4.37
N GLY A 66 6.72 9.69 -3.41
CA GLY A 66 6.52 10.24 -2.07
C GLY A 66 5.98 11.69 -2.08
N TYR A 67 6.51 12.59 -2.92
CA TYR A 67 6.02 13.96 -3.03
C TYR A 67 4.63 14.10 -3.67
N ARG A 68 4.26 13.18 -4.59
CA ARG A 68 2.94 13.18 -5.25
C ARG A 68 1.87 12.52 -4.38
N LEU A 69 2.26 11.57 -3.54
CA LEU A 69 1.40 10.84 -2.59
C LEU A 69 1.19 11.61 -1.28
N LEU A 70 2.16 12.42 -0.84
CA LEU A 70 2.04 13.37 0.28
C LEU A 70 1.09 14.56 0.03
N GLY A 71 0.26 14.48 -1.02
CA GLY A 71 -0.95 15.28 -1.18
C GLY A 71 -0.79 16.76 -0.87
N ARG A 72 -0.05 17.53 -1.69
CA ARG A 72 0.00 19.01 -1.77
C ARG A 72 0.26 19.82 -0.47
N LYS A 73 0.27 19.26 0.74
CA LYS A 73 0.41 20.01 2.00
C LYS A 73 1.79 19.90 2.66
N LYS A 74 2.59 18.89 2.32
CA LYS A 74 3.90 18.64 2.97
C LYS A 74 5.12 18.76 2.08
N VAL A 75 4.99 19.25 0.84
CA VAL A 75 6.14 19.45 -0.06
C VAL A 75 7.21 20.34 0.59
N LYS A 76 6.81 21.37 1.35
CA LYS A 76 7.73 22.23 2.10
C LYS A 76 8.43 21.52 3.28
N GLU A 77 7.78 20.57 3.94
CA GLU A 77 8.39 19.77 5.02
C GLU A 77 9.33 18.70 4.47
N ALA A 78 8.95 18.05 3.37
CA ALA A 78 9.78 17.05 2.73
C ALA A 78 11.08 17.65 2.17
N ILE A 79 11.05 18.89 1.67
CA ILE A 79 12.28 19.63 1.28
C ILE A 79 13.20 19.89 2.49
N LYS A 80 12.65 20.01 3.71
CA LYS A 80 13.44 20.24 4.93
C LYS A 80 14.15 18.98 5.44
N LEU A 81 13.71 17.79 5.04
CA LEU A 81 14.33 16.51 5.39
C LEU A 81 15.60 16.18 4.57
N PHE A 82 15.86 16.93 3.50
CA PHE A 82 17.01 16.74 2.59
C PHE A 82 18.04 17.87 2.66
N LYS A 83 18.00 18.70 3.72
CA LYS A 83 19.11 19.57 4.12
C LYS A 83 19.84 18.92 5.29
#